data_AF-A0A059FF14-F1
#
_entry.id   AF-A0A059FF14-F1
#
_cell.length_a   1.000
_cell.length_b   1.000
_cell.length_c   1.000
_cell.angle_alpha   90.00
_cell.angle_beta   90.00
_cell.angle_gamma   90.00
#
_symmetry.space_group_name_H-M   'P 1'
#
loop_
_entity.id
_entity.type
_entity.pdbx_description
1 polymer ?
#
loop_
_entity_poly.entity_id
_entity_poly.type
_entity_poly.pdbx_seq_one_letter_code
_entity_poly.pdbx_strand_id
1 'polypeptide(L)' 'MSDPVNLNKFRKAKAKAEKEQKAKENRAKFGRTKVQKQLDKSRADKLSKITEGHLLKDKSEDDG' A
#
# COMPACT_ATOMS: atom_id res chain seq x y z
N MET A 1 10.67 -37.84 -31.06
CA MET A 1 10.38 -37.90 -29.62
C MET A 1 9.75 -36.58 -29.22
N SER A 2 8.58 -36.60 -28.57
CA SER A 2 7.88 -35.38 -28.14
C SER A 2 7.97 -35.30 -26.62
N ASP A 3 8.61 -34.27 -26.12
CA ASP A 3 8.72 -34.04 -24.67
C ASP A 3 7.35 -33.61 -24.11
N PRO A 4 6.91 -34.19 -22.98
CA PRO A 4 5.65 -33.81 -22.37
C PRO A 4 5.73 -32.39 -21.82
N VAL A 5 4.97 -31.47 -22.42
CA VAL A 5 4.94 -30.06 -22.01
C VAL A 5 4.10 -29.90 -20.74
N ASN A 6 4.72 -29.41 -19.67
CA ASN A 6 4.01 -29.20 -18.40
C ASN A 6 3.12 -27.95 -18.45
N LEU A 7 1.83 -28.15 -18.69
CA LEU A 7 0.81 -27.09 -18.76
C LEU A 7 0.67 -26.28 -17.46
N ASN A 8 0.99 -26.86 -16.30
CA ASN A 8 0.91 -26.14 -15.02
C ASN A 8 2.00 -25.07 -14.91
N LYS A 9 3.21 -25.35 -15.40
CA LYS A 9 4.29 -24.35 -15.47
C LYS A 9 3.91 -23.20 -16.40
N PHE A 10 3.32 -23.51 -17.56
CA PHE A 10 2.85 -22.52 -18.52
C PHE A 10 1.75 -21.61 -17.92
N ARG A 11 0.72 -22.20 -17.29
CA ARG A 11 -0.34 -21.43 -16.61
C ARG A 11 0.23 -20.53 -15.51
N LYS A 12 1.17 -21.03 -14.70
CA LYS A 12 1.85 -20.23 -13.66
C LYS A 12 2.65 -19.08 -14.25
N ALA A 13 3.38 -19.30 -15.35
CA ALA A 13 4.12 -18.25 -16.04
C ALA A 13 3.18 -17.16 -16.57
N LYS A 14 2.08 -17.54 -17.23
CA LYS A 14 1.05 -16.61 -17.71
C LYS A 14 0.44 -15.79 -16.57
N ALA A 15 0.05 -16.44 -15.47
CA ALA A 15 -0.49 -15.77 -14.29
C ALA A 15 0.52 -14.78 -13.65
N LYS A 16 1.81 -15.11 -13.66
CA LYS A 16 2.86 -14.21 -13.17
C LYS A 16 3.01 -12.97 -14.07
N ALA A 17 3.00 -13.17 -15.39
CA ALA A 17 3.05 -12.07 -16.36
C ALA A 17 1.84 -11.14 -16.25
N GLU A 18 0.63 -11.69 -16.14
CA GLU A 18 -0.60 -10.90 -15.95
C GLU A 18 -0.57 -10.08 -14.65
N LYS A 19 -0.06 -10.65 -13.55
CA LYS A 19 0.13 -9.92 -12.28
C LYS A 19 1.12 -8.77 -12.43
N GLU A 20 2.21 -8.98 -13.16
CA GLU A 20 3.21 -7.94 -13.39
C GLU A 20 2.66 -6.79 -14.25
N GLN A 21 1.89 -7.11 -15.30
CA GLN A 21 1.23 -6.10 -16.12
C GLN A 21 0.23 -5.28 -15.31
N LYS A 22 -0.64 -5.93 -14.52
CA LYS A 22 -1.54 -5.24 -13.59
C LYS A 22 -0.79 -4.36 -12.60
N ALA A 23 0.37 -4.80 -12.10
CA ALA A 23 1.20 -3.98 -11.22
C ALA A 23 1.79 -2.75 -11.92
N LYS A 24 2.25 -2.89 -13.18
CA LYS A 24 2.71 -1.76 -14.01
C LYS A 24 1.60 -0.77 -14.30
N GLU A 25 0.42 -1.27 -14.70
CA GLU A 25 -0.77 -0.44 -14.90
C GLU A 25 -1.17 0.29 -13.63
N ASN A 26 -1.19 -0.38 -12.47
CA ASN A 26 -1.52 0.26 -11.21
C ASN A 26 -0.48 1.32 -10.81
N ARG A 27 0.81 1.11 -11.12
CA ARG A 27 1.86 2.11 -10.92
C ARG A 27 1.66 3.34 -11.81
N ALA A 28 1.27 3.14 -13.07
CA ALA A 28 0.97 4.23 -14.01
C ALA A 28 -0.33 4.97 -13.66
N LYS A 29 -1.43 4.24 -13.41
CA LYS A 29 -2.76 4.79 -13.14
C LYS A 29 -2.85 5.54 -11.82
N PHE A 30 -2.20 5.02 -10.77
CA PHE A 30 -2.37 5.56 -9.42
C PHE A 30 -1.13 6.31 -8.90
N GLY A 31 0.01 6.26 -9.60
CA GLY A 31 1.27 6.94 -9.25
C GLY A 31 1.94 6.45 -7.96
N ARG A 32 1.16 5.88 -7.02
CA ARG A 32 1.58 5.34 -5.73
C ARG A 32 1.11 3.90 -5.59
N THR A 33 2.06 3.04 -5.25
CA THR A 33 1.78 1.63 -4.92
C THR A 33 1.05 1.53 -3.58
N LYS A 34 0.35 0.40 -3.33
CA LYS A 34 -0.32 0.14 -2.04
C LYS A 34 0.64 0.29 -0.85
N VAL A 35 1.89 -0.15 -1.00
CA VAL A 35 2.95 -0.04 0.02
C VAL A 35 3.28 1.43 0.32
N GLN A 36 3.42 2.26 -0.72
CA GLN A 36 3.65 3.70 -0.54
C GLN A 36 2.47 4.38 0.15
N LYS A 37 1.23 4.07 -0.25
CA LYS A 37 0.03 4.59 0.43
C LYS A 37 -0.01 4.21 1.91
N GLN A 38 0.38 2.98 2.24
CA GLN A 38 0.40 2.50 3.62
C GLN A 38 1.52 3.15 4.45
N LEU A 39 2.69 3.38 3.84
CA LEU A 39 3.77 4.15 4.47
C LEU A 39 3.36 5.60 4.73
N ASP A 40 2.75 6.26 3.75
CA ASP A 40 2.27 7.63 3.88
C ASP A 40 1.20 7.73 4.97
N LYS A 41 0.25 6.78 5.01
CA LYS A 41 -0.76 6.71 6.06
C LYS A 41 -0.13 6.52 7.43
N SER A 42 0.82 5.58 7.57
CA SER A 42 1.51 5.37 8.85
C SER A 42 2.32 6.58 9.30
N ARG A 43 2.91 7.35 8.36
CA ARG A 43 3.58 8.62 8.66
C ARG A 43 2.59 9.68 9.11
N ALA A 44 1.45 9.82 8.42
CA ALA A 44 0.39 10.74 8.80
C ALA A 44 -0.19 10.41 10.19
N ASP A 45 -0.45 9.13 10.48
CA ASP A 45 -0.95 8.68 11.79
C ASP A 45 0.08 8.93 12.91
N LYS A 46 1.38 8.82 12.64
CA LYS A 46 2.43 9.16 13.61
C LYS A 46 2.48 10.67 13.86
N LEU A 47 2.41 11.47 12.80
CA LEU A 47 2.38 12.92 12.91
C LEU A 47 1.14 13.38 13.67
N SER A 48 -0.04 12.80 13.39
CA SER A 48 -1.28 13.14 14.10
C SER A 48 -1.17 12.84 15.59
N LYS A 49 -0.64 11.67 15.98
CA LYS A 49 -0.43 11.30 17.38
C LYS A 49 0.56 12.21 18.10
N ILE A 50 1.63 12.61 17.41
CA ILE A 50 2.60 13.55 17.95
C ILE A 50 1.93 14.91 18.17
N THR A 51 1.20 15.41 17.18
CA THR A 51 0.47 16.68 17.31
C THR A 51 -0.64 16.64 18.35
N GLU A 52 -1.36 15.52 18.49
CA GLU A 52 -2.39 15.32 19.52
C GLU A 52 -1.78 15.27 20.93
N GLY A 53 -0.60 14.67 21.11
CA GLY A 53 0.12 14.69 22.37
C GLY A 53 0.73 16.05 22.73
N HIS A 54 1.00 16.89 21.72
CA HIS A 54 1.46 18.27 21.88
C HIS A 54 0.34 19.30 21.87
N LEU A 55 -0.88 18.89 21.51
CA LEU A 55 -2.08 19.68 21.72
C LEU A 55 -2.27 19.70 23.24
N LEU A 56 -1.73 20.74 23.88
CA LEU A 56 -2.14 21.16 25.19
C LEU A 56 -3.66 21.21 25.11
N LYS A 57 -4.36 20.25 25.74
CA LYS A 57 -5.76 20.44 26.08
C LYS A 57 -5.74 21.75 26.84
N ASP A 58 -6.18 22.81 26.16
CA ASP A 58 -6.26 24.11 26.76
C ASP A 58 -7.09 23.89 28.01
N LYS A 59 -6.46 24.09 29.17
CA LYS A 59 -7.16 24.16 30.43
C LYS A 59 -7.96 25.46 30.35
N SER A 60 -9.11 25.39 29.70
CA SER A 60 -10.11 26.44 29.72
C SER A 60 -11.46 25.80 30.01
N GLU A 61 -11.54 25.19 31.19
CA GLU A 61 -12.78 25.05 31.98
C GLU A 61 -12.35 25.36 33.42
N ASP A 62 -11.81 26.58 33.62
CA ASP A 62 -12.02 27.32 34.86
C ASP A 62 -13.03 28.40 34.50
N ASP A 63 -14.31 28.11 34.75
CA ASP A 63 -15.36 29.10 34.87
C ASP A 63 -16.38 28.55 35.90
N GLY A 64 -16.15 28.92 37.17
CA GLY A 64 -17.16 29.21 38.21
C GLY A 64 -18.22 28.17 38.54
#